data_AF-A0A4Q1ZS71-F1
#
_entry.id   AF-A0A4Q1ZS71-F1
#
_cell.length_a   1.000
_cell.length_b   1.000
_cell.length_c   1.000
_cell.angle_alpha   90.00
_cell.angle_beta   90.00
_cell.angle_gamma   90.00
#
_symmetry.space_group_name_H-M   'P 1'
#
loop_
_entity.id
_entity.type
_entity.pdbx_description
1 polymer ?
#
loop_
_entity_poly.entity_id
_entity_poly.type
_entity_poly.pdbx_seq_one_letter_code
_entity_poly.pdbx_strand_id
1 'polypeptide(L)'
;MKKILALTLALLMTFSSTFVVLAAPGGNGKGNGQTSGGDTTKIERMQQLQEMKALRKSEQYTRKSVDAYMRMLRKEIQMLIAQINEMLEGNYDGPGTTTSGAIEIDITTGGGIDLDLYTGDTETLLALLAQLQELRKDINLARFDARAFIRASYSPGELEYIQNILDGIYSRYSGFTALPVDSIVMEDVTFKFDVPPLIKNGRTLIPVRSIAEGLGAVVTWDGVKQEVTIVRENKVIILTIGESVAKVGTVNPGNDFVEVPFDSQAEIVMSRTILPLRFIAETFGLTVEWDAQTRTIIIIE
;
A
#
# COMPACT_ATOMS: atom_id res chain seq x y z
N MET A 1 -7.50 6.36 45.70
CA MET A 1 -8.61 5.44 45.99
C MET A 1 -9.69 5.59 44.93
N LYS A 2 -9.89 4.50 44.15
CA LYS A 2 -11.13 4.07 43.48
C LYS A 2 -12.04 5.12 42.83
N LYS A 3 -11.94 5.28 41.50
CA LYS A 3 -13.06 5.26 40.54
C LYS A 3 -12.57 4.74 39.18
N ILE A 4 -12.24 3.45 39.15
CA ILE A 4 -12.13 2.62 37.95
C ILE A 4 -13.22 1.56 38.12
N LEU A 5 -14.26 1.58 37.28
CA LEU A 5 -15.09 0.44 36.81
C LEU A 5 -16.45 0.97 36.31
N ALA A 6 -16.94 0.35 35.24
CA ALA A 6 -18.33 0.34 34.79
C ALA A 6 -18.86 1.60 34.06
N LEU A 7 -18.51 1.71 32.78
CA LEU A 7 -19.45 2.17 31.76
C LEU A 7 -19.35 1.20 30.56
N THR A 8 -19.73 -0.08 30.75
CA THR A 8 -20.94 -0.66 30.14
C THR A 8 -21.05 -0.26 28.67
N LEU A 9 -20.48 -1.04 27.74
CA LEU A 9 -21.10 -2.25 27.20
C LEU A 9 -22.60 -2.05 26.92
N ALA A 10 -22.93 -1.00 26.16
CA ALA A 10 -24.27 -0.73 25.65
C ALA A 10 -24.17 0.04 24.32
N LEU A 11 -23.58 -0.59 23.31
CA LEU A 11 -23.86 -0.26 21.91
C LEU A 11 -23.91 -1.55 21.07
N LEU A 12 -24.55 -2.58 21.62
CA LEU A 12 -25.25 -3.58 20.81
C LEU A 12 -26.68 -3.08 20.60
N MET A 13 -27.21 -3.29 19.41
CA MET A 13 -28.56 -2.95 18.92
C MET A 13 -28.68 -1.61 18.20
N THR A 14 -28.24 -1.59 16.93
CA THR A 14 -29.15 -1.51 15.76
C THR A 14 -28.30 -1.25 14.51
N PHE A 15 -27.77 -2.29 13.88
CA PHE A 15 -27.54 -2.26 12.43
C PHE A 15 -27.92 -3.62 11.88
N SER A 16 -29.23 -3.77 11.68
CA SER A 16 -29.80 -4.77 10.80
C SER A 16 -29.34 -4.45 9.38
N SER A 17 -28.34 -5.18 8.90
CA SER A 17 -28.27 -5.54 7.49
C SER A 17 -28.39 -7.05 7.45
N THR A 18 -29.50 -7.51 6.89
CA THR A 18 -29.74 -8.90 6.52
C THR A 18 -28.53 -9.42 5.75
N PHE A 19 -27.73 -10.28 6.38
CA PHE A 19 -26.73 -11.05 5.68
C PHE A 19 -27.45 -12.20 4.97
N VAL A 20 -27.61 -12.10 3.66
CA VAL A 20 -27.91 -13.27 2.85
C VAL A 20 -26.62 -14.08 2.82
N VAL A 21 -26.60 -15.17 3.59
CA VAL A 21 -25.65 -16.26 3.40
C VAL A 21 -26.13 -16.98 2.15
N LEU A 22 -25.51 -16.72 1.01
CA LEU A 22 -25.81 -17.46 -0.19
C LEU A 22 -25.12 -18.83 -0.10
N ALA A 23 -25.89 -19.85 0.23
CA ALA A 23 -25.47 -21.23 0.07
C ALA A 23 -25.39 -21.54 -1.42
N ALA A 24 -24.23 -22.06 -1.88
CA ALA A 24 -24.09 -22.59 -3.24
C ALA A 24 -25.17 -23.67 -3.50
N PRO A 25 -25.79 -23.73 -4.69
CA PRO A 25 -26.77 -24.76 -5.00
C PRO A 25 -26.09 -26.14 -5.02
N GLY A 26 -26.48 -26.98 -4.07
CA GLY A 26 -25.92 -28.31 -3.85
C GLY A 26 -26.17 -29.27 -5.01
N GLY A 27 -25.08 -29.75 -5.61
CA GLY A 27 -25.05 -31.01 -6.34
C GLY A 27 -25.28 -32.19 -5.40
N ASN A 28 -26.17 -33.08 -5.81
CA ASN A 28 -26.66 -34.22 -5.04
C ASN A 28 -25.55 -35.27 -4.82
N GLY A 29 -24.92 -35.30 -3.63
CA GLY A 29 -23.88 -36.26 -3.26
C GLY A 29 -23.97 -36.67 -1.80
N LYS A 30 -24.33 -37.93 -1.54
CA LYS A 30 -24.48 -38.52 -0.21
C LYS A 30 -23.14 -38.64 0.52
N GLY A 31 -23.05 -38.03 1.70
CA GLY A 31 -22.34 -38.52 2.90
C GLY A 31 -20.80 -38.53 2.88
N ASN A 32 -20.16 -37.63 3.64
CA ASN A 32 -19.74 -37.89 5.02
C ASN A 32 -19.26 -36.56 5.65
N GLY A 33 -19.46 -36.39 6.95
CA GLY A 33 -19.33 -35.11 7.65
C GLY A 33 -17.92 -34.48 7.60
N GLN A 34 -17.84 -33.34 6.92
CA GLN A 34 -16.80 -32.33 7.09
C GLN A 34 -17.45 -30.95 6.93
N THR A 35 -18.25 -30.57 7.93
CA THR A 35 -18.76 -29.20 8.04
C THR A 35 -17.72 -28.31 8.72
N SER A 36 -17.50 -27.14 8.15
CA SER A 36 -17.18 -25.90 8.87
C SER A 36 -15.72 -25.67 9.31
N GLY A 37 -14.79 -25.64 8.35
CA GLY A 37 -13.51 -24.95 8.52
C GLY A 37 -13.46 -23.57 7.82
N GLY A 38 -14.13 -23.43 6.66
CA GLY A 38 -14.08 -22.21 5.85
C GLY A 38 -15.02 -21.09 6.30
N ASP A 39 -16.24 -21.43 6.74
CA ASP A 39 -17.26 -20.44 7.12
C ASP A 39 -16.94 -19.74 8.45
N THR A 40 -16.39 -20.48 9.42
CA THR A 40 -15.95 -19.92 10.71
C THR A 40 -14.85 -18.88 10.52
N THR A 41 -13.86 -19.16 9.66
CA THR A 41 -12.78 -18.20 9.38
C THR A 41 -13.29 -16.95 8.65
N LYS A 42 -14.28 -17.07 7.76
CA LYS A 42 -14.87 -15.91 7.08
C LYS A 42 -15.66 -15.02 8.06
N ILE A 43 -16.50 -15.63 8.90
CA ILE A 43 -17.29 -14.90 9.91
C ILE A 43 -16.37 -14.16 10.89
N GLU A 44 -15.32 -14.81 11.38
CA GLU A 44 -14.34 -14.21 12.28
C GLU A 44 -13.66 -12.98 11.64
N ARG A 45 -13.22 -13.07 10.39
CA ARG A 45 -12.61 -11.93 9.67
C ARG A 45 -13.59 -10.77 9.49
N MET A 46 -14.83 -11.07 9.14
CA MET A 46 -15.86 -10.03 8.99
C MET A 46 -16.18 -9.35 10.32
N GLN A 47 -16.20 -10.10 11.42
CA GLN A 47 -16.36 -9.53 12.75
C GLN A 47 -15.17 -8.63 13.11
N GLN A 48 -13.94 -9.07 12.85
CA GLN A 48 -12.74 -8.27 13.07
C GLN A 48 -12.77 -6.96 12.27
N LEU A 49 -13.21 -6.98 11.01
CA LEU A 49 -13.36 -5.77 10.20
C LEU A 49 -14.39 -4.79 10.82
N GLN A 50 -15.50 -5.29 11.37
CA GLN A 50 -16.48 -4.44 12.06
C GLN A 50 -15.92 -3.84 13.35
N GLU A 51 -15.16 -4.62 14.12
CA GLU A 51 -14.47 -4.15 15.30
C GLU A 51 -13.46 -3.04 14.96
N MET A 52 -12.70 -3.20 13.87
CA MET A 52 -11.78 -2.16 13.38
C MET A 52 -12.50 -0.90 12.91
N LYS A 53 -13.66 -1.03 12.25
CA LYS A 53 -14.52 0.12 11.89
C LYS A 53 -15.00 0.89 13.10
N ALA A 54 -15.34 0.19 14.19
CA ALA A 54 -15.70 0.82 15.45
C ALA A 54 -14.49 1.50 16.11
N LEU A 55 -13.33 0.82 16.13
CA LEU A 55 -12.09 1.33 16.70
C LEU A 55 -11.65 2.65 16.04
N ARG A 56 -11.79 2.78 14.72
CA ARG A 56 -11.48 3.99 13.95
C ARG A 56 -12.19 5.25 14.47
N LYS A 57 -13.38 5.09 15.06
CA LYS A 57 -14.18 6.19 15.62
C LYS A 57 -13.87 6.47 17.10
N SER A 58 -12.94 5.73 17.69
CA SER A 58 -12.59 5.83 19.09
C SER A 58 -11.27 6.58 19.31
N GLU A 59 -11.04 7.02 20.55
CA GLU A 59 -9.77 7.64 20.96
C GLU A 59 -8.60 6.65 21.00
N GLN A 60 -8.87 5.34 20.96
CA GLN A 60 -7.84 4.30 20.92
C GLN A 60 -7.28 4.07 19.51
N TYR A 61 -7.78 4.81 18.51
CA TYR A 61 -7.29 4.72 17.14
C TYR A 61 -5.90 5.33 17.04
N THR A 62 -4.95 4.49 16.67
CA THR A 62 -3.52 4.81 16.54
C THR A 62 -3.01 4.44 15.15
N ARG A 63 -1.80 4.88 14.81
CA ARG A 63 -1.12 4.46 13.59
C ARG A 63 -1.06 2.93 13.46
N LYS A 64 -0.71 2.23 14.54
CA LYS A 64 -0.62 0.76 14.55
C LYS A 64 -1.97 0.09 14.27
N SER A 65 -3.07 0.65 14.77
CA SER A 65 -4.40 0.13 14.42
C SER A 65 -4.78 0.40 12.97
N VAL A 66 -4.36 1.52 12.37
CA VAL A 66 -4.57 1.79 10.94
C VAL A 66 -3.83 0.76 10.10
N ASP A 67 -2.57 0.46 10.44
CA ASP A 67 -1.76 -0.54 9.74
C ASP A 67 -2.38 -1.93 9.85
N ALA A 68 -2.84 -2.32 11.04
CA ALA A 68 -3.58 -3.58 11.21
C ALA A 68 -4.87 -3.62 10.39
N TYR A 69 -5.61 -2.51 10.31
CA TYR A 69 -6.84 -2.44 9.52
C TYR A 69 -6.55 -2.54 8.02
N MET A 70 -5.54 -1.83 7.53
CA MET A 70 -5.12 -1.90 6.12
C MET A 70 -4.69 -3.31 5.72
N ARG A 71 -3.98 -4.05 6.59
CA ARG A 71 -3.66 -5.47 6.37
C ARG A 71 -4.90 -6.34 6.19
N MET A 72 -5.86 -6.20 7.11
CA MET A 72 -7.10 -6.97 7.08
C MET A 72 -7.89 -6.66 5.80
N LEU A 73 -8.03 -5.38 5.46
CA LEU A 73 -8.73 -4.95 4.25
C LEU A 73 -8.06 -5.46 2.98
N ARG A 74 -6.73 -5.35 2.86
CA ARG A 74 -5.99 -5.88 1.71
C ARG A 74 -6.22 -7.37 1.53
N LYS A 75 -6.11 -8.14 2.62
CA LYS A 75 -6.33 -9.59 2.58
C LYS A 75 -7.76 -9.93 2.12
N GLU A 76 -8.77 -9.26 2.69
CA GLU A 76 -10.18 -9.50 2.32
C GLU A 76 -10.47 -9.09 0.87
N ILE A 77 -9.94 -7.95 0.42
CA ILE A 77 -10.04 -7.50 -0.97
C ILE A 77 -9.45 -8.54 -1.92
N GLN A 78 -8.26 -9.07 -1.64
CA GLN A 78 -7.60 -10.09 -2.48
C GLN A 78 -8.40 -11.40 -2.54
N MET A 79 -8.92 -11.86 -1.41
CA MET A 79 -9.77 -13.07 -1.39
C MET A 79 -11.07 -12.86 -2.18
N LEU A 80 -11.68 -11.68 -2.08
CA LEU A 80 -12.91 -11.36 -2.79
C LEU A 80 -12.68 -11.22 -4.31
N ILE A 81 -11.54 -10.65 -4.71
CA ILE A 81 -11.12 -10.62 -6.13
C ILE A 81 -10.92 -12.03 -6.66
N ALA A 82 -10.26 -12.91 -5.91
CA ALA A 82 -10.08 -14.30 -6.31
C ALA A 82 -11.42 -15.02 -6.51
N GLN A 83 -12.38 -14.81 -5.63
CA GLN A 83 -13.74 -15.36 -5.76
C GLN A 83 -14.47 -14.82 -7.00
N ILE A 84 -14.37 -13.51 -7.26
CA ILE A 84 -14.96 -12.91 -8.46
C ILE A 84 -14.31 -13.48 -9.73
N ASN A 85 -12.98 -13.61 -9.76
CA ASN A 85 -12.27 -14.18 -10.90
C ASN A 85 -12.68 -15.63 -11.16
N GLU A 86 -12.84 -16.45 -10.12
CA GLU A 86 -13.35 -17.82 -10.23
C GLU A 86 -14.77 -17.87 -10.82
N MET A 87 -15.65 -16.94 -10.44
CA MET A 87 -16.99 -16.85 -11.01
C MET A 87 -16.98 -16.49 -12.50
N LEU A 88 -16.10 -15.57 -12.90
CA LEU A 88 -15.99 -15.11 -14.29
C LEU A 88 -15.31 -16.14 -15.20
N GLU A 89 -14.46 -17.00 -14.64
CA GLU A 89 -13.73 -18.02 -15.41
C GLU A 89 -14.70 -18.95 -16.16
N GLY A 90 -14.63 -18.94 -17.49
CA GLY A 90 -15.50 -19.73 -18.37
C GLY A 90 -16.94 -19.21 -18.51
N ASN A 91 -17.33 -18.17 -17.77
CA ASN A 91 -18.69 -17.61 -17.77
C ASN A 91 -18.75 -16.16 -18.28
N TYR A 92 -17.63 -15.54 -18.63
CA TYR A 92 -17.55 -14.15 -19.12
C TYR A 92 -16.81 -14.07 -20.45
N ASP A 93 -17.43 -13.46 -21.46
CA ASP A 93 -16.88 -13.29 -22.83
C ASP A 93 -16.64 -11.81 -23.18
N GLY A 94 -16.05 -11.04 -22.26
CA GLY A 94 -15.71 -9.63 -22.45
C GLY A 94 -14.20 -9.36 -22.65
N PRO A 95 -13.81 -8.09 -22.88
CA PRO A 95 -12.42 -7.70 -23.06
C PRO A 95 -11.58 -8.07 -21.82
N GLY A 96 -10.38 -8.63 -22.03
CA GLY A 96 -9.47 -9.04 -20.93
C GLY A 96 -9.43 -10.55 -20.65
N THR A 97 -10.10 -11.38 -21.45
CA THR A 97 -9.95 -12.84 -21.41
C THR A 97 -8.60 -13.24 -22.02
N THR A 98 -7.61 -13.54 -21.18
CA THR A 98 -6.41 -14.24 -21.65
C THR A 98 -6.69 -15.74 -21.68
N THR A 99 -6.10 -16.45 -22.64
CA THR A 99 -6.12 -17.92 -22.80
C THR A 99 -5.47 -18.68 -21.61
N SER A 100 -5.25 -18.00 -20.47
CA SER A 100 -4.58 -18.51 -19.27
C SER A 100 -5.37 -18.28 -17.96
N GLY A 101 -6.67 -17.93 -18.03
CA GLY A 101 -7.60 -18.10 -16.90
C GLY A 101 -7.61 -16.99 -15.83
N ALA A 102 -6.92 -15.86 -16.02
CA ALA A 102 -7.06 -14.71 -15.11
C ALA A 102 -7.52 -13.47 -15.89
N ILE A 103 -8.69 -12.94 -15.54
CA ILE A 103 -9.15 -11.63 -16.00
C ILE A 103 -8.42 -10.60 -15.13
N GLU A 104 -7.56 -9.80 -15.75
CA GLU A 104 -6.91 -8.67 -15.11
C GLU A 104 -7.93 -7.52 -15.01
N ILE A 105 -8.86 -7.63 -14.06
CA ILE A 105 -9.84 -6.57 -13.81
C ILE A 105 -9.05 -5.35 -13.33
N ASP A 106 -8.98 -4.28 -14.14
CA ASP A 106 -8.48 -3.00 -13.64
C ASP A 106 -9.50 -2.42 -12.64
N ILE A 107 -9.25 -2.80 -11.40
CA ILE A 107 -10.06 -2.53 -10.23
C ILE A 107 -9.84 -1.12 -9.68
N THR A 108 -8.91 -0.33 -10.21
CA THR A 108 -8.69 1.05 -9.75
C THR A 108 -9.72 2.03 -10.30
N THR A 109 -10.31 1.72 -11.46
CA THR A 109 -11.32 2.54 -12.16
C THR A 109 -12.75 2.04 -12.01
N GLY A 110 -12.96 0.95 -11.26
CA GLY A 110 -14.29 0.37 -11.06
C GLY A 110 -14.65 -0.72 -12.06
N GLY A 111 -13.65 -1.33 -12.73
CA GLY A 111 -13.75 -2.60 -13.45
C GLY A 111 -15.10 -2.84 -14.10
N GLY A 112 -15.32 -2.20 -15.26
CA GLY A 112 -16.54 -2.31 -16.05
C GLY A 112 -16.71 -3.72 -16.61
N ILE A 113 -17.11 -4.65 -15.76
CA ILE A 113 -17.63 -5.95 -16.17
C ILE A 113 -18.95 -5.67 -16.87
N ASP A 114 -19.02 -5.98 -18.15
CA ASP A 114 -20.26 -5.91 -18.91
C ASP A 114 -21.12 -7.11 -18.53
N LEU A 115 -22.10 -6.91 -17.65
CA LEU A 115 -22.94 -7.99 -17.14
C LEU A 115 -23.75 -8.67 -18.24
N ASP A 116 -23.95 -8.02 -19.38
CA ASP A 116 -24.63 -8.62 -20.55
C ASP A 116 -23.79 -9.73 -21.19
N LEU A 117 -22.47 -9.76 -20.93
CA LEU A 117 -21.52 -10.77 -21.42
C LEU A 117 -21.23 -11.87 -20.39
N TYR A 118 -21.91 -11.85 -19.24
CA TYR A 118 -21.76 -12.84 -18.18
C TYR A 118 -22.94 -13.81 -18.17
N THR A 119 -22.66 -15.11 -18.27
CA THR A 119 -23.67 -16.18 -18.35
C THR A 119 -23.84 -16.98 -17.06
N GLY A 120 -23.10 -16.62 -15.99
CA GLY A 120 -23.16 -17.31 -14.70
C GLY A 120 -24.22 -16.76 -13.74
N ASP A 121 -24.02 -16.99 -12.44
CA ASP A 121 -24.91 -16.46 -11.40
C ASP A 121 -24.69 -14.96 -11.17
N THR A 122 -25.53 -14.14 -11.80
CA THR A 122 -25.43 -12.67 -11.78
C THR A 122 -25.74 -12.08 -10.41
N GLU A 123 -26.66 -12.67 -9.64
CA GLU A 123 -27.04 -12.15 -8.32
C GLU A 123 -25.85 -12.25 -7.36
N THR A 124 -25.18 -13.41 -7.35
CA THR A 124 -23.97 -13.63 -6.57
C THR A 124 -22.85 -12.69 -6.99
N LEU A 125 -22.60 -12.57 -8.30
CA LEU A 125 -21.53 -11.72 -8.82
C LEU A 125 -21.74 -10.25 -8.41
N LEU A 126 -22.96 -9.74 -8.54
CA LEU A 126 -23.34 -8.39 -8.11
C LEU A 126 -23.12 -8.18 -6.61
N ALA A 127 -23.48 -9.16 -5.78
CA ALA A 127 -23.26 -9.08 -4.33
C ALA A 127 -21.77 -9.00 -3.97
N LEU A 128 -20.92 -9.81 -4.60
CA LEU A 128 -19.47 -9.77 -4.39
C LEU A 128 -18.85 -8.45 -4.88
N LEU A 129 -19.29 -7.94 -6.04
CA LEU A 129 -18.84 -6.65 -6.56
C LEU A 129 -19.21 -5.49 -5.63
N ALA A 130 -20.43 -5.49 -5.08
CA ALA A 130 -20.86 -4.49 -4.10
C ALA A 130 -20.03 -4.56 -2.81
N GLN A 131 -19.74 -5.77 -2.30
CA GLN A 131 -18.87 -5.96 -1.14
C GLN A 131 -17.45 -5.43 -1.42
N LEU A 132 -16.91 -5.67 -2.62
CA LEU A 132 -15.58 -5.21 -3.01
C LEU A 132 -15.51 -3.69 -3.09
N GLN A 133 -16.56 -3.04 -3.59
CA GLN A 133 -16.66 -1.58 -3.59
C GLN A 133 -16.64 -0.99 -2.18
N GLU A 134 -17.35 -1.59 -1.23
CA GLU A 134 -17.33 -1.13 0.18
C GLU A 134 -15.95 -1.29 0.82
N LEU A 135 -15.29 -2.44 0.63
CA LEU A 135 -13.93 -2.65 1.14
C LEU A 135 -12.92 -1.65 0.52
N ARG A 136 -13.10 -1.26 -0.75
CA ARG A 136 -12.28 -0.22 -1.38
C ARG A 136 -12.50 1.16 -0.77
N LYS A 137 -13.74 1.51 -0.42
CA LYS A 137 -14.01 2.76 0.32
C LYS A 137 -13.30 2.73 1.67
N ASP A 138 -13.39 1.60 2.38
CA ASP A 138 -12.75 1.42 3.67
C ASP A 138 -11.22 1.54 3.60
N ILE A 139 -10.57 0.91 2.62
CA ILE A 139 -9.09 0.97 2.51
C ILE A 139 -8.62 2.36 2.12
N ASN A 140 -9.37 3.09 1.28
CA ASN A 140 -9.06 4.47 0.95
C ASN A 140 -9.21 5.38 2.16
N LEU A 141 -10.21 5.14 3.00
CA LEU A 141 -10.39 5.85 4.25
C LEU A 141 -9.25 5.56 5.24
N ALA A 142 -8.83 4.30 5.37
CA ALA A 142 -7.69 3.91 6.19
C ALA A 142 -6.38 4.53 5.68
N ARG A 143 -6.20 4.64 4.35
CA ARG A 143 -5.06 5.35 3.74
C ARG A 143 -5.08 6.84 4.09
N PHE A 144 -6.23 7.52 4.04
CA PHE A 144 -6.32 8.91 4.49
C PHE A 144 -5.94 9.07 5.97
N ASP A 145 -6.37 8.16 6.84
CA ASP A 145 -5.98 8.19 8.25
C ASP A 145 -4.48 7.97 8.43
N ALA A 146 -3.91 6.99 7.71
CA ALA A 146 -2.48 6.70 7.71
C ALA A 146 -1.66 7.96 7.39
N ARG A 147 -2.07 8.69 6.35
CA ARG A 147 -1.47 9.98 5.97
C ARG A 147 -1.63 11.04 7.06
N ALA A 148 -2.82 11.14 7.66
CA ALA A 148 -3.07 12.09 8.74
C ALA A 148 -2.15 11.83 9.95
N PHE A 149 -1.95 10.56 10.33
CA PHE A 149 -0.98 10.19 11.38
C PHE A 149 0.45 10.54 11.00
N ILE A 150 0.87 10.29 9.74
CA ILE A 150 2.20 10.69 9.26
C ILE A 150 2.35 12.21 9.33
N ARG A 151 1.38 12.97 8.83
CA ARG A 151 1.40 14.44 8.87
C ARG A 151 1.46 14.97 10.30
N ALA A 152 0.68 14.39 11.21
CA ALA A 152 0.66 14.77 12.62
C ALA A 152 1.96 14.44 13.37
N SER A 153 2.80 13.55 12.82
CA SER A 153 4.13 13.28 13.39
C SER A 153 5.11 14.44 13.20
N TYR A 154 4.82 15.41 12.31
CA TYR A 154 5.64 16.60 12.08
C TYR A 154 5.26 17.74 13.02
N SER A 155 6.25 18.32 13.67
CA SER A 155 6.11 19.57 14.40
C SER A 155 5.84 20.74 13.45
N PRO A 156 5.19 21.83 13.91
CA PRO A 156 5.01 23.04 13.10
C PRO A 156 6.33 23.59 12.53
N GLY A 157 7.41 23.55 13.31
CA GLY A 157 8.73 24.01 12.87
C GLY A 157 9.34 23.15 11.76
N GLU A 158 9.18 21.82 11.80
CA GLU A 158 9.58 20.96 10.67
C GLU A 158 8.79 21.30 9.40
N LEU A 159 7.48 21.56 9.52
CA LEU A 159 6.64 21.90 8.38
C LEU A 159 7.01 23.25 7.78
N GLU A 160 7.33 24.24 8.61
CA GLU A 160 7.83 25.55 8.17
C GLU A 160 9.20 25.42 7.49
N TYR A 161 10.11 24.64 8.07
CA TYR A 161 11.40 24.33 7.45
C TYR A 161 11.22 23.70 6.07
N ILE A 162 10.34 22.71 5.94
CA ILE A 162 10.04 22.04 4.67
C ILE A 162 9.47 23.03 3.66
N GLN A 163 8.62 23.98 4.07
CA GLN A 163 8.12 25.02 3.19
C GLN A 163 9.26 25.91 2.67
N ASN A 164 10.19 26.33 3.53
CA ASN A 164 11.35 27.11 3.12
C ASN A 164 12.26 26.33 2.14
N ILE A 165 12.40 25.02 2.34
CA ILE A 165 13.10 24.13 1.40
C ILE A 165 12.40 24.11 0.04
N LEU A 166 11.07 24.02 0.01
CA LEU A 166 10.28 24.03 -1.22
C LEU A 166 10.45 25.33 -2.01
N ASP A 167 10.41 26.48 -1.35
CA ASP A 167 10.64 27.78 -1.99
C ASP A 167 12.05 27.84 -2.58
N GLY A 168 13.03 27.28 -1.86
CA GLY A 168 14.40 27.10 -2.33
C GLY A 168 14.52 26.17 -3.54
N ILE A 169 13.68 25.13 -3.64
CA ILE A 169 13.64 24.23 -4.79
C ILE A 169 13.05 24.95 -5.99
N TYR A 170 11.88 25.56 -5.84
CA TYR A 170 11.17 26.20 -6.95
C TYR A 170 11.90 27.42 -7.51
N SER A 171 12.73 28.09 -6.71
CA SER A 171 13.57 29.20 -7.18
C SER A 171 14.82 28.77 -7.94
N ARG A 172 15.34 27.56 -7.69
CA ARG A 172 16.63 27.09 -8.25
C ARG A 172 16.49 26.02 -9.33
N TYR A 173 15.42 25.25 -9.29
CA TYR A 173 15.22 24.10 -10.15
C TYR A 173 13.88 24.20 -10.86
N SER A 174 13.86 23.85 -12.14
CA SER A 174 12.63 23.77 -12.94
C SER A 174 12.12 22.34 -13.05
N GLY A 175 10.81 22.18 -13.27
CA GLY A 175 10.20 20.89 -13.57
C GLY A 175 9.96 19.97 -12.36
N PHE A 176 10.20 20.44 -11.13
CA PHE A 176 9.80 19.74 -9.92
C PHE A 176 8.39 20.11 -9.47
N THR A 177 7.64 19.11 -9.01
CA THR A 177 6.39 19.28 -8.26
C THR A 177 6.51 18.53 -6.95
N ALA A 178 6.38 19.19 -5.81
CA ALA A 178 6.46 18.49 -4.54
C ALA A 178 5.19 17.70 -4.25
N LEU A 179 5.37 16.48 -3.73
CA LEU A 179 4.32 15.72 -3.08
C LEU A 179 4.25 16.08 -1.60
N PRO A 180 3.08 15.94 -0.97
CA PRO A 180 2.97 16.06 0.48
C PRO A 180 3.91 15.08 1.20
N VAL A 181 4.44 15.47 2.35
CA VAL A 181 5.36 14.64 3.16
C VAL A 181 4.71 13.35 3.68
N ASP A 182 3.39 13.33 3.74
CA ASP A 182 2.53 12.20 4.09
C ASP A 182 2.12 11.35 2.88
N SER A 183 2.66 11.61 1.69
CA SER A 183 2.23 10.92 0.45
C SER A 183 2.73 9.49 0.29
N ILE A 184 3.68 9.04 1.10
CA ILE A 184 4.24 7.68 1.05
C ILE A 184 3.84 6.94 2.31
N VAL A 185 3.19 5.78 2.13
CA VAL A 185 2.69 4.93 3.22
C VAL A 185 3.27 3.53 3.09
N MET A 186 3.80 3.02 4.19
CA MET A 186 4.15 1.62 4.38
C MET A 186 3.57 1.15 5.71
N GLU A 187 3.28 -0.15 5.82
CA GLU A 187 2.80 -0.72 7.07
C GLU A 187 3.93 -0.76 8.11
N ASP A 188 3.60 -0.39 9.35
CA ASP A 188 4.50 -0.42 10.51
C ASP A 188 5.80 0.43 10.36
N VAL A 189 5.96 1.15 9.25
CA VAL A 189 7.08 2.05 8.96
C VAL A 189 6.55 3.46 8.70
N THR A 190 7.19 4.45 9.29
CA THR A 190 6.91 5.88 9.03
C THR A 190 8.16 6.53 8.47
N PHE A 191 8.06 7.04 7.24
CA PHE A 191 9.14 7.79 6.62
C PHE A 191 9.07 9.27 7.00
N LYS A 192 10.23 9.83 7.37
CA LYS A 192 10.39 11.26 7.65
C LYS A 192 11.23 11.92 6.57
N PHE A 193 10.76 13.08 6.14
CA PHE A 193 11.30 13.84 5.02
C PHE A 193 11.59 15.27 5.47
N ASP A 194 12.84 15.70 5.32
CA ASP A 194 13.26 17.10 5.46
C ASP A 194 13.28 17.82 4.10
N VAL A 195 13.47 17.06 3.02
CA VAL A 195 13.11 17.41 1.65
C VAL A 195 11.95 16.50 1.24
N PRO A 196 10.79 17.03 0.83
CA PRO A 196 9.64 16.20 0.50
C PRO A 196 9.89 15.36 -0.76
N PRO A 197 9.13 14.28 -0.99
CA PRO A 197 9.15 13.58 -2.28
C PRO A 197 8.80 14.55 -3.42
N LEU A 198 9.47 14.42 -4.56
CA LEU A 198 9.34 15.32 -5.69
C LEU A 198 8.93 14.55 -6.95
N ILE A 199 8.11 15.12 -7.79
CA ILE A 199 7.82 14.61 -9.14
C ILE A 199 8.63 15.41 -10.15
N LYS A 200 9.35 14.73 -11.03
CA LYS A 200 10.04 15.31 -12.20
C LYS A 200 9.94 14.33 -13.37
N ASN A 201 9.53 14.82 -14.54
CA ASN A 201 9.39 13.99 -15.76
C ASN A 201 8.58 12.69 -15.53
N GLY A 202 7.47 12.79 -14.81
CA GLY A 202 6.58 11.65 -14.52
C GLY A 202 7.09 10.66 -13.48
N ARG A 203 8.20 10.94 -12.81
CA ARG A 203 8.83 10.05 -11.80
C ARG A 203 8.77 10.66 -10.42
N THR A 204 8.42 9.86 -9.42
CA THR A 204 8.57 10.25 -8.03
C THR A 204 10.00 10.00 -7.58
N LEU A 205 10.72 11.09 -7.34
CA LEU A 205 12.06 11.15 -6.79
C LEU A 205 11.98 11.38 -5.28
N ILE A 206 12.81 10.67 -4.52
CA ILE A 206 12.81 10.67 -3.05
C ILE A 206 14.22 10.90 -2.52
N PRO A 207 14.39 11.56 -1.35
CA PRO A 207 15.64 11.49 -0.62
C PRO A 207 15.95 10.05 -0.27
N VAL A 208 17.06 9.53 -0.81
CA VAL A 208 17.46 8.12 -0.66
C VAL A 208 17.53 7.72 0.81
N ARG A 209 18.15 8.56 1.63
CA ARG A 209 18.35 8.29 3.05
C ARG A 209 17.04 8.10 3.80
N SER A 210 16.04 8.96 3.58
CA SER A 210 14.75 8.91 4.26
C SER A 210 14.06 7.56 4.09
N ILE A 211 14.11 6.99 2.89
CA ILE A 211 13.47 5.72 2.59
C ILE A 211 14.36 4.55 3.02
N ALA A 212 15.65 4.58 2.66
CA ALA A 212 16.58 3.50 2.99
C ALA A 212 16.69 3.28 4.52
N GLU A 213 16.88 4.34 5.31
CA GLU A 213 16.97 4.23 6.78
C GLU A 213 15.62 3.84 7.39
N GLY A 214 14.50 4.31 6.83
CA GLY A 214 13.16 3.87 7.24
C GLY A 214 12.93 2.36 7.02
N LEU A 215 13.59 1.78 6.02
CA LEU A 215 13.60 0.33 5.76
C LEU A 215 14.66 -0.42 6.59
N GLY A 216 15.34 0.25 7.53
CA GLY A 216 16.37 -0.34 8.37
C GLY A 216 17.75 -0.46 7.71
N ALA A 217 17.98 0.20 6.58
CA ALA A 217 19.29 0.24 5.94
C ALA A 217 20.22 1.29 6.59
N VAL A 218 21.53 1.09 6.45
CA VAL A 218 22.56 2.08 6.79
C VAL A 218 22.99 2.79 5.52
N VAL A 219 23.06 4.13 5.55
CA VAL A 219 23.44 4.95 4.40
C VAL A 219 24.72 5.75 4.70
N THR A 220 25.77 5.52 3.92
CA THR A 220 27.03 6.27 4.00
C THR A 220 27.25 7.10 2.73
N TRP A 221 28.01 8.19 2.88
CA TRP A 221 28.36 9.11 1.81
C TRP A 221 29.87 9.26 1.73
N ASP A 222 30.44 9.04 0.55
CA ASP A 222 31.83 9.35 0.21
C ASP A 222 31.85 10.60 -0.68
N GLY A 223 32.24 11.74 -0.11
CA GLY A 223 32.30 13.01 -0.81
C GLY A 223 33.44 13.12 -1.83
N VAL A 224 34.48 12.29 -1.74
CA VAL A 224 35.58 12.27 -2.71
C VAL A 224 35.16 11.52 -3.96
N LYS A 225 34.51 10.36 -3.77
CA LYS A 225 34.01 9.54 -4.89
C LYS A 225 32.66 9.97 -5.42
N GLN A 226 31.97 10.85 -4.69
CA GLN A 226 30.57 11.22 -4.94
C GLN A 226 29.66 9.97 -4.94
N GLU A 227 29.84 9.11 -3.94
CA GLU A 227 29.14 7.82 -3.83
C GLU A 227 28.25 7.76 -2.58
N VAL A 228 27.00 7.32 -2.76
CA VAL A 228 26.11 6.89 -1.67
C VAL A 228 26.16 5.37 -1.60
N THR A 229 26.52 4.81 -0.45
CA THR A 229 26.44 3.37 -0.21
C THR A 229 25.29 3.09 0.75
N ILE A 230 24.40 2.18 0.37
CA ILE A 230 23.24 1.74 1.14
C ILE A 230 23.43 0.26 1.45
N VAL A 231 23.34 -0.10 2.73
CA VAL A 231 23.48 -1.49 3.18
C VAL A 231 22.26 -1.88 4.00
N ARG A 232 21.51 -2.89 3.55
CA ARG A 232 20.40 -3.49 4.28
C ARG A 232 20.60 -4.99 4.32
N GLU A 233 20.71 -5.56 5.52
CA GLU A 233 21.00 -6.98 5.71
C GLU A 233 22.24 -7.43 4.92
N ASN A 234 22.08 -8.32 3.94
CA ASN A 234 23.15 -8.81 3.08
C ASN A 234 23.31 -8.02 1.77
N LYS A 235 22.43 -7.05 1.49
CA LYS A 235 22.36 -6.34 0.21
C LYS A 235 23.06 -4.99 0.27
N VAL A 236 23.83 -4.69 -0.77
CA VAL A 236 24.58 -3.43 -0.92
C VAL A 236 24.17 -2.75 -2.21
N ILE A 237 23.88 -1.44 -2.15
CA ILE A 237 23.62 -0.58 -3.30
C ILE A 237 24.62 0.57 -3.26
N ILE A 238 25.39 0.76 -4.33
CA ILE A 238 26.31 1.89 -4.49
C ILE A 238 25.79 2.76 -5.64
N LEU A 239 25.57 4.04 -5.34
CA LEU A 239 25.08 5.04 -6.25
C LEU A 239 26.14 6.11 -6.45
N THR A 240 26.49 6.41 -7.69
CA THR A 240 27.40 7.50 -8.03
C THR A 240 26.58 8.70 -8.53
N ILE A 241 26.83 9.90 -8.01
CA ILE A 241 26.10 11.11 -8.43
C ILE A 241 26.33 11.39 -9.91
N GLY A 242 25.26 11.74 -10.63
CA GLY A 242 25.26 11.99 -12.07
C GLY A 242 25.06 10.74 -12.93
N GLU A 243 25.18 9.55 -12.35
CA GLU A 243 24.96 8.28 -13.05
C GLU A 243 23.50 7.85 -12.99
N SER A 244 23.10 7.04 -13.99
CA SER A 244 21.77 6.39 -14.08
C SER A 244 21.86 4.87 -13.90
N VAL A 245 22.97 4.41 -13.35
CA VAL A 245 23.26 3.00 -13.07
C VAL A 245 23.79 2.89 -11.64
N ALA A 246 23.29 1.90 -10.92
CA ALA A 246 23.74 1.57 -9.57
C ALA A 246 24.49 0.24 -9.58
N LYS A 247 25.47 0.09 -8.70
CA LYS A 247 26.09 -1.22 -8.44
C LYS A 247 25.33 -1.89 -7.30
N VAL A 248 24.68 -3.01 -7.57
CA VAL A 248 23.92 -3.79 -6.59
C VAL A 248 24.61 -5.12 -6.37
N GLY A 249 24.90 -5.45 -5.12
CA GLY A 249 25.60 -6.68 -4.78
C GLY A 249 25.29 -7.13 -3.36
N THR A 250 26.19 -7.94 -2.81
CA THR A 250 26.11 -8.39 -1.42
C THR A 250 27.34 -7.99 -0.62
N VAL A 251 27.24 -8.03 0.71
CA VAL A 251 28.38 -7.82 1.61
C VAL A 251 29.43 -8.94 1.55
N ASN A 252 29.20 -10.01 0.78
CA ASN A 252 30.10 -11.14 0.68
C ASN A 252 31.35 -10.83 -0.17
N PRO A 253 32.48 -11.50 0.10
CA PRO A 253 33.78 -11.21 -0.53
C PRO A 253 33.90 -11.53 -2.03
N GLY A 254 32.82 -11.95 -2.69
CA GLY A 254 32.81 -12.36 -4.10
C GLY A 254 32.88 -11.22 -5.13
N ASN A 255 32.69 -9.95 -4.72
CA ASN A 255 32.58 -8.81 -5.64
C ASN A 255 31.53 -9.00 -6.75
N ASP A 256 30.44 -9.72 -6.46
CA ASP A 256 29.33 -9.95 -7.39
C ASP A 256 28.40 -8.74 -7.45
N PHE A 257 28.94 -7.58 -7.82
CA PHE A 257 28.14 -6.40 -8.12
C PHE A 257 27.61 -6.49 -9.55
N VAL A 258 26.30 -6.36 -9.69
CA VAL A 258 25.62 -6.18 -10.97
C VAL A 258 25.26 -4.72 -11.14
N GLU A 259 25.39 -4.24 -12.37
CA GLU A 259 24.94 -2.91 -12.75
C GLU A 259 23.44 -2.94 -13.02
N VAL A 260 22.69 -2.15 -12.25
CA VAL A 260 21.24 -2.04 -12.35
C VAL A 260 20.91 -0.62 -12.82
N PRO A 261 20.40 -0.44 -14.05
CA PRO A 261 20.00 0.87 -14.53
C PRO A 261 18.73 1.34 -13.82
N PHE A 262 18.58 2.66 -13.71
CA PHE A 262 17.35 3.30 -13.29
C PHE A 262 17.03 4.47 -14.21
N ASP A 263 15.78 4.90 -14.18
CA ASP A 263 15.16 5.70 -15.23
C ASP A 263 15.35 7.23 -15.06
N SER A 264 16.26 7.63 -14.17
CA SER A 264 16.77 8.99 -14.02
C SER A 264 18.25 8.97 -13.60
N GLN A 265 18.88 10.12 -13.44
CA GLN A 265 20.20 10.20 -12.79
C GLN A 265 20.04 10.33 -11.27
N ALA A 266 21.07 9.91 -10.53
CA ALA A 266 21.22 10.25 -9.12
C ALA A 266 21.60 11.74 -9.02
N GLU A 267 20.68 12.58 -8.55
CA GLU A 267 20.87 14.03 -8.46
C GLU A 267 20.97 14.49 -7.00
N ILE A 268 21.73 15.56 -6.73
CA ILE A 268 21.70 16.24 -5.44
C ILE A 268 20.74 17.43 -5.54
N VAL A 269 19.67 17.40 -4.74
CA VAL A 269 18.73 18.51 -4.60
C VAL A 269 18.66 18.90 -3.13
N MET A 270 18.90 20.18 -2.83
CA MET A 270 18.90 20.71 -1.46
C MET A 270 19.78 19.88 -0.50
N SER A 271 20.96 19.48 -0.98
CA SER A 271 21.91 18.65 -0.23
C SER A 271 21.37 17.25 0.14
N ARG A 272 20.42 16.72 -0.63
CA ARG A 272 19.95 15.33 -0.55
C ARG A 272 20.13 14.65 -1.89
N THR A 273 20.67 13.45 -1.88
CA THR A 273 20.65 12.56 -3.05
C THR A 273 19.21 12.10 -3.28
N ILE A 274 18.67 12.39 -4.46
CA ILE A 274 17.33 11.98 -4.86
C ILE A 274 17.38 10.97 -6.00
N LEU A 275 16.54 9.92 -5.90
CA LEU A 275 16.39 8.87 -6.91
C LEU A 275 14.93 8.45 -7.07
N PRO A 276 14.57 7.77 -8.17
CA PRO A 276 13.25 7.17 -8.34
C PRO A 276 12.93 6.24 -7.17
N LEU A 277 11.80 6.47 -6.51
CA LEU A 277 11.35 5.64 -5.38
C LEU A 277 11.26 4.16 -5.73
N ARG A 278 10.72 3.87 -6.92
CA ARG A 278 10.56 2.50 -7.41
C ARG A 278 11.88 1.75 -7.46
N PHE A 279 12.94 2.37 -7.98
CA PHE A 279 14.26 1.75 -8.04
C PHE A 279 14.78 1.34 -6.65
N ILE A 280 14.69 2.24 -5.66
CA ILE A 280 15.14 1.93 -4.28
C ILE A 280 14.29 0.81 -3.67
N ALA A 281 12.96 0.90 -3.79
CA ALA A 281 12.04 -0.08 -3.22
C ALA A 281 12.20 -1.47 -3.84
N GLU A 282 12.17 -1.58 -5.18
CA GLU A 282 12.28 -2.85 -5.90
C GLU A 282 13.65 -3.51 -5.74
N THR A 283 14.73 -2.71 -5.61
CA THR A 283 16.06 -3.27 -5.30
C THR A 283 16.06 -3.98 -3.94
N PHE A 284 15.25 -3.52 -2.99
CA PHE A 284 15.02 -4.19 -1.70
C PHE A 284 13.95 -5.28 -1.73
N GLY A 285 13.39 -5.61 -2.91
CA GLY A 285 12.34 -6.62 -3.06
C GLY A 285 10.94 -6.13 -2.68
N LEU A 286 10.76 -4.81 -2.53
CA LEU A 286 9.47 -4.22 -2.18
C LEU A 286 8.68 -3.83 -3.43
N THR A 287 7.36 -3.86 -3.33
CA THR A 287 6.46 -3.40 -4.40
C THR A 287 6.00 -1.97 -4.13
N VAL A 288 5.89 -1.16 -5.19
CA VAL A 288 5.38 0.22 -5.13
C VAL A 288 4.09 0.35 -5.93
N GLU A 289 3.00 0.63 -5.23
CA GLU A 289 1.69 0.89 -5.82
C GLU A 289 1.34 2.39 -5.73
N TRP A 290 0.53 2.85 -6.69
CA TRP A 290 -0.05 4.19 -6.67
C TRP A 290 -1.56 4.10 -6.49
N ASP A 291 -2.08 4.74 -5.45
CA ASP A 291 -3.51 4.94 -5.28
C ASP A 291 -3.90 6.37 -5.71
N ALA A 292 -4.60 6.47 -6.83
CA ALA A 292 -4.99 7.75 -7.40
C ALA A 292 -6.04 8.50 -6.57
N GLN A 293 -6.95 7.77 -5.90
CA GLN A 293 -8.05 8.37 -5.14
C GLN A 293 -7.55 9.11 -3.90
N THR A 294 -6.60 8.51 -3.19
CA THR A 294 -5.96 9.10 -2.01
C THR A 294 -4.67 9.83 -2.34
N ARG A 295 -4.22 9.78 -3.60
CA ARG A 295 -2.93 10.30 -4.09
C ARG A 295 -1.75 9.80 -3.25
N THR A 296 -1.76 8.51 -2.95
CA THR A 296 -0.84 7.87 -2.01
C THR A 296 0.02 6.87 -2.73
N ILE A 297 1.32 6.93 -2.48
CA ILE A 297 2.25 5.89 -2.88
C ILE A 297 2.33 4.89 -1.75
N ILE A 298 2.13 3.61 -2.07
CA ILE A 298 2.07 2.53 -1.10
C ILE A 298 3.25 1.62 -1.34
N ILE A 299 4.05 1.39 -0.30
CA ILE A 299 5.15 0.43 -0.31
C ILE A 299 4.68 -0.83 0.42
N ILE A 300 4.91 -1.99 -0.19
CA ILE A 300 4.45 -3.29 0.27
C ILE A 300 5.64 -4.25 0.32
N GLU A 301 5.74 -5.02 1.40
CA GLU A 301 6.66 -6.17 1.53
C GLU A 301 6.12 -7.42 0.83
#